data_AF-A0A4P9XN81-F1
#
_entry.id   AF-A0A4P9XN81-F1
#
_cell.length_a   1.000
_cell.length_b   1.000
_cell.length_c   1.000
_cell.angle_alpha   90.00
_cell.angle_beta   90.00
_cell.angle_gamma   90.00
#
_symmetry.space_group_name_H-M   'P 1'
#
loop_
_entity.id
_entity.type
_entity.pdbx_description
1 polymer ?
#
loop_
_entity_poly.entity_id
_entity_poly.type
_entity_poly.pdbx_seq_one_letter_code
_entity_poly.pdbx_strand_id
1 'polypeptide(L)'
;MVEAKVIADAGKCSRSRLQRYMQPVSATTKCHTSWQQPDICEKHERNVPANARIGQEPVEPREIVGSVHWRAVGNALVIGDIRKDQWLARWIHTLQVAVDSKNEHTLDLRLQSSAYYVCTTMKRIPEELLDHIFGFLNDAELFVLACTSWQWRDRVSRRQTLWRRRFKRQFPQHDDNEREWLCQYRRALAASMYVEGATSEPLDTHADISLDWFDAYGKRRTTEYRWRSGEHTIAWHLERLNWSDTNSKGQKAWRKWHLHEYLVIGTTYEIQHRNYLYVWRLDALYKPPCTIDDRGRWIQDADARGDWLIVQCKSSGVNTLLVYNLVDNTCCADITEDFVQCCILRCTADSLHVAWIKYDFSNHGPVTVTYRLQHIVLGQEASLWRQVDGSVEMHLSPYESIHLQRVDDNRLAIWTNCRDALIPDLALLEVTDDTTKLSLKIKWSHAVAALELRPIVSRGLLGVRHEQNAWKMLSLGDGSEVHLSQLDCWRSSGLYPLESQWLGVLKNATWRNPKASAALGMHNWTSQTSTPTASLYNDSGKFTIVDYTAHASPIKRPPGVKDYPIASSKHCTAEKKRKKRKDKYLNAMLRKMQDLLHSFDSAKDA
;
A
#
# COMPACT_ATOMS: atom_id res chain seq x y z
N MET A 1 4.69 62.32 14.02
CA MET A 1 3.49 61.71 14.63
C MET A 1 3.95 60.37 15.19
N VAL A 2 4.40 60.27 16.45
CA VAL A 2 3.60 60.23 17.72
C VAL A 2 2.64 59.03 17.64
N GLU A 3 2.71 57.93 18.41
CA GLU A 3 3.09 57.58 19.80
C GLU A 3 3.37 56.03 19.83
N ALA A 4 4.39 55.44 20.49
CA ALA A 4 4.66 55.20 21.92
C ALA A 4 3.69 54.16 22.58
N LYS A 5 4.01 53.21 23.48
CA LYS A 5 5.19 52.91 24.35
C LYS A 5 4.93 51.60 25.18
N VAL A 6 5.97 51.12 25.92
CA VAL A 6 6.00 50.38 27.23
C VAL A 6 6.57 48.93 27.19
N ILE A 7 7.89 48.69 27.40
CA ILE A 7 8.70 48.38 28.65
C ILE A 7 8.67 46.86 29.02
N ALA A 8 9.74 46.05 28.84
CA ALA A 8 11.06 45.87 29.50
C ALA A 8 11.04 44.93 30.74
N ASP A 9 11.89 43.89 30.81
CA ASP A 9 13.13 43.87 31.62
C ASP A 9 13.98 42.56 31.64
N ALA A 10 15.27 42.75 31.97
CA ALA A 10 16.35 41.84 32.44
C ALA A 10 16.96 40.78 31.47
N GLY A 11 18.28 40.60 31.33
CA GLY A 11 19.45 41.12 32.03
C GLY A 11 20.78 40.68 31.36
N LYS A 12 21.85 41.41 31.67
CA LYS A 12 23.18 41.48 31.03
C LYS A 12 24.12 40.30 31.33
N CYS A 13 25.04 39.94 30.40
CA CYS A 13 26.48 39.81 30.72
C CYS A 13 27.43 39.66 29.50
N SER A 14 28.65 40.23 29.66
CA SER A 14 29.92 40.09 28.90
C SER A 14 29.99 40.54 27.43
N ARG A 15 30.66 41.68 27.12
CA ARG A 15 32.11 41.87 26.78
C ARG A 15 32.50 41.19 25.45
N SER A 16 33.30 41.70 24.52
CA SER A 16 33.98 42.98 24.20
C SER A 16 34.87 42.70 22.95
N ARG A 17 35.22 43.73 22.16
CA ARG A 17 36.09 43.73 20.94
C ARG A 17 35.37 43.27 19.65
N LEU A 18 35.52 43.87 18.47
CA LEU A 18 36.63 44.58 17.85
C LEU A 18 36.12 45.67 16.87
N GLN A 19 36.96 46.69 16.70
CA GLN A 19 36.81 47.86 15.86
C GLN A 19 37.47 47.57 14.49
N ARG A 20 36.85 47.93 13.35
CA ARG A 20 37.41 48.76 12.25
C ARG A 20 36.97 48.41 10.82
N TYR A 21 36.68 49.52 10.11
CA TYR A 21 36.79 49.83 8.67
C TYR A 21 35.96 49.04 7.65
N MET A 22 34.96 49.72 7.06
CA MET A 22 34.89 49.91 5.61
C MET A 22 34.29 51.29 5.27
N GLN A 23 34.99 52.02 4.41
CA GLN A 23 34.53 53.21 3.70
C GLN A 23 33.84 52.84 2.38
N PRO A 24 33.12 53.79 1.74
CA PRO A 24 32.03 53.51 0.82
C PRO A 24 32.46 53.55 -0.65
N VAL A 25 31.70 52.88 -1.52
CA VAL A 25 31.70 53.17 -2.97
C VAL A 25 30.27 53.35 -3.46
N SER A 26 30.07 54.53 -4.01
CA SER A 26 28.96 55.03 -4.81
C SER A 26 28.75 54.25 -6.10
N ALA A 27 27.49 54.11 -6.55
CA ALA A 27 27.07 54.62 -7.86
C ALA A 27 25.56 54.42 -8.06
N THR A 28 24.91 55.55 -8.31
CA THR A 28 23.57 55.73 -8.83
C THR A 28 23.44 55.28 -10.28
N THR A 29 22.35 54.61 -10.63
CA THR A 29 21.79 54.71 -11.99
C THR A 29 20.26 54.68 -11.92
N LYS A 30 19.67 55.81 -12.28
CA LYS A 30 18.24 55.98 -12.56
C LYS A 30 17.97 55.40 -13.96
N CYS A 31 16.91 54.60 -14.11
CA CYS A 31 16.26 54.42 -15.40
C CYS A 31 14.75 54.59 -15.26
N HIS A 32 14.23 55.28 -16.27
CA HIS A 32 12.89 55.84 -16.38
C HIS A 32 11.79 54.79 -16.53
N THR A 33 10.64 55.12 -15.93
CA THR A 33 9.31 54.58 -16.18
C THR A 33 8.78 54.99 -17.57
N SER A 34 8.27 54.03 -18.34
CA SER A 34 7.23 54.26 -19.35
C SER A 34 6.38 53.00 -19.50
N TRP A 35 5.15 53.03 -18.97
CA TRP A 35 4.10 52.07 -19.27
C TRP A 35 3.05 52.79 -20.11
N GLN A 36 2.91 52.40 -21.38
CA GLN A 36 1.77 52.73 -22.23
C GLN A 36 0.76 51.59 -22.13
N GLN A 37 -0.49 51.94 -21.80
CA GLN A 37 -1.67 51.09 -22.02
C GLN A 37 -2.11 51.20 -23.48
N PRO A 38 -2.69 50.14 -24.04
CA PRO A 38 -3.71 50.29 -25.07
C PRO A 38 -5.08 49.77 -24.59
N ASP A 39 -6.06 50.65 -24.69
CA ASP A 39 -7.48 50.34 -24.76
C ASP A 39 -7.79 49.57 -26.05
N ILE A 40 -8.41 48.39 -25.95
CA ILE A 40 -9.23 47.84 -27.05
C ILE A 40 -10.50 47.23 -26.45
N CYS A 41 -11.61 47.94 -26.69
CA CYS A 41 -12.97 47.41 -26.63
C CYS A 41 -13.26 46.65 -27.93
N GLU A 42 -13.63 45.37 -27.86
CA GLU A 42 -14.35 44.73 -28.95
C GLU A 42 -15.52 43.88 -28.44
N LYS A 43 -16.68 44.18 -29.03
CA LYS A 43 -17.96 43.51 -28.85
C LYS A 43 -17.90 42.13 -29.51
N HIS A 44 -18.38 41.10 -28.83
CA HIS A 44 -18.80 39.87 -29.50
C HIS A 44 -20.25 39.53 -29.22
N GLU A 45 -20.99 39.50 -30.31
CA GLU A 45 -22.40 39.19 -30.44
C GLU A 45 -22.64 37.70 -30.22
N ARG A 46 -23.82 37.42 -29.65
CA ARG A 46 -24.37 36.09 -29.42
C ARG A 46 -24.75 35.46 -30.75
N ASN A 47 -24.32 34.22 -30.97
CA ASN A 47 -24.98 33.32 -31.91
C ASN A 47 -25.22 31.97 -31.23
N VAL A 48 -26.50 31.70 -30.98
CA VAL A 48 -27.04 30.39 -30.62
C VAL A 48 -27.77 29.87 -31.84
N PRO A 49 -27.59 28.59 -32.23
CA PRO A 49 -28.64 27.87 -32.91
C PRO A 49 -29.13 26.67 -32.11
N ALA A 50 -30.40 26.41 -32.37
CA ALA A 50 -31.30 25.50 -31.70
C ALA A 50 -31.11 24.03 -32.09
N ASN A 51 -31.53 23.16 -31.16
CA ASN A 51 -32.32 21.94 -31.32
C ASN A 51 -32.07 21.01 -32.52
N ALA A 52 -31.65 19.79 -32.22
CA ALA A 52 -32.08 18.60 -32.96
C ALA A 52 -32.48 17.49 -31.97
N ARG A 53 -33.77 17.16 -31.95
CA ARG A 53 -34.34 15.96 -31.31
C ARG A 53 -34.13 14.78 -32.27
N ILE A 54 -33.58 13.68 -31.80
CA ILE A 54 -33.57 12.39 -32.49
C ILE A 54 -34.42 11.41 -31.67
N GLY A 55 -35.35 10.74 -32.37
CA GLY A 55 -36.34 9.83 -31.83
C GLY A 55 -35.76 8.51 -31.32
N GLN A 56 -36.46 7.95 -30.34
CA GLN A 56 -36.28 6.58 -29.86
C GLN A 56 -37.40 5.71 -30.44
N GLU A 57 -37.04 4.63 -31.13
CA GLU A 57 -37.91 3.46 -31.35
C GLU A 57 -37.56 2.37 -30.31
N PRO A 58 -38.54 1.60 -29.82
CA PRO A 58 -38.32 0.56 -28.82
C PRO A 58 -37.98 -0.79 -29.47
N VAL A 59 -37.02 -1.50 -28.86
CA VAL A 59 -36.65 -2.88 -29.19
C VAL A 59 -37.44 -3.83 -28.27
N GLU A 60 -38.22 -4.74 -28.87
CA GLU A 60 -38.84 -5.89 -28.18
C GLU A 60 -37.80 -7.01 -27.90
N PRO A 61 -37.92 -7.75 -26.78
CA PRO A 61 -37.03 -8.85 -26.47
C PRO A 61 -37.54 -10.19 -27.03
N ARG A 62 -36.65 -10.93 -27.72
CA ARG A 62 -36.84 -12.33 -28.09
C ARG A 62 -36.52 -13.25 -26.90
N GLU A 63 -37.49 -14.07 -26.52
CA GLU A 63 -37.32 -15.22 -25.63
C GLU A 63 -36.47 -16.31 -26.30
N ILE A 64 -35.48 -16.84 -25.58
CA ILE A 64 -34.75 -18.06 -25.94
C ILE A 64 -35.09 -19.11 -24.89
N VAL A 65 -35.93 -20.08 -25.28
CA VAL A 65 -36.19 -21.31 -24.54
C VAL A 65 -35.19 -22.36 -25.03
N GLY A 66 -34.25 -22.75 -24.16
CA GLY A 66 -33.34 -23.88 -24.38
C GLY A 66 -33.47 -24.89 -23.25
N SER A 67 -34.22 -25.97 -23.49
CA SER A 67 -34.32 -27.11 -22.58
C SER A 67 -33.15 -28.07 -22.81
N VAL A 68 -32.48 -28.49 -21.73
CA VAL A 68 -31.38 -29.46 -21.77
C VAL A 68 -31.86 -30.78 -21.15
N HIS A 69 -31.83 -31.83 -21.97
CA HIS A 69 -32.04 -33.22 -21.55
C HIS A 69 -30.84 -33.73 -20.74
N TRP A 70 -31.09 -34.35 -19.58
CA TRP A 70 -30.11 -35.17 -18.88
C TRP A 70 -30.30 -36.64 -19.27
N ARG A 71 -29.23 -37.26 -19.76
CA ARG A 71 -29.16 -38.70 -20.03
C ARG A 71 -28.41 -39.35 -18.85
N ALA A 72 -29.10 -40.23 -18.13
CA ALA A 72 -28.51 -41.05 -17.08
C ALA A 72 -27.66 -42.17 -17.70
N VAL A 73 -26.45 -42.36 -17.18
CA VAL A 73 -25.66 -43.59 -17.36
C VAL A 73 -25.23 -44.04 -15.99
N GLY A 74 -25.85 -45.12 -15.53
CA GLY A 74 -25.54 -45.77 -14.26
C GLY A 74 -24.25 -46.57 -14.34
N ASN A 75 -23.54 -46.63 -13.21
CA ASN A 75 -22.66 -47.73 -12.84
C ASN A 75 -22.74 -47.87 -11.31
N ALA A 76 -23.54 -48.83 -10.87
CA ALA A 76 -23.67 -49.20 -9.47
C ALA A 76 -22.42 -49.96 -9.02
N LEU A 77 -21.67 -49.37 -8.09
CA LEU A 77 -20.62 -50.06 -7.34
C LEU A 77 -21.27 -50.62 -6.07
N VAL A 78 -21.53 -51.93 -6.07
CA VAL A 78 -22.03 -52.66 -4.89
C VAL A 78 -20.90 -52.73 -3.85
N ILE A 79 -21.03 -51.97 -2.76
CA ILE A 79 -20.20 -52.13 -1.55
C ILE A 79 -21.09 -52.66 -0.44
N GLY A 80 -20.81 -53.88 -0.02
CA GLY A 80 -21.49 -54.58 1.07
C GLY A 80 -21.24 -53.99 2.47
N ASP A 81 -22.35 -53.98 3.21
CA ASP A 81 -22.55 -54.46 4.58
C ASP A 81 -22.28 -53.60 5.83
N ILE A 82 -23.36 -52.92 6.26
CA ILE A 82 -24.05 -52.95 7.58
C ILE A 82 -23.30 -52.46 8.86
N ARG A 83 -22.00 -52.15 8.84
CA ARG A 83 -21.35 -51.54 10.04
C ARG A 83 -21.17 -50.01 10.01
N LYS A 84 -21.47 -49.34 8.89
CA LYS A 84 -21.30 -47.88 8.76
C LYS A 84 -22.46 -47.06 9.36
N ASP A 85 -23.68 -47.60 9.32
CA ASP A 85 -24.89 -46.82 9.63
C ASP A 85 -25.09 -46.62 11.15
N GLN A 86 -24.69 -47.61 11.96
CA GLN A 86 -24.70 -47.47 13.43
C GLN A 86 -23.68 -46.45 13.94
N TRP A 87 -22.57 -46.26 13.22
CA TRP A 87 -21.53 -45.31 13.61
C TRP A 87 -21.99 -43.86 13.33
N LEU A 88 -22.59 -43.62 12.16
CA LEU A 88 -23.04 -42.30 11.76
C LEU A 88 -24.21 -41.80 12.63
N ALA A 89 -25.20 -42.67 12.87
CA ALA A 89 -26.32 -42.37 13.76
C ALA A 89 -25.86 -42.08 15.21
N ARG A 90 -24.85 -42.82 15.72
CA ARG A 90 -24.26 -42.57 17.03
C ARG A 90 -23.46 -41.28 17.09
N TRP A 91 -22.78 -40.90 16.01
CA TRP A 91 -22.04 -39.64 15.93
C TRP A 91 -22.98 -38.42 15.93
N ILE A 92 -24.05 -38.47 15.12
CA ILE A 92 -25.10 -37.45 15.07
C ILE A 92 -25.78 -37.31 16.45
N HIS A 93 -26.15 -38.42 17.09
CA HIS A 93 -26.76 -38.42 18.42
C HIS A 93 -25.82 -37.83 19.49
N THR A 94 -24.51 -38.14 19.43
CA THR A 94 -23.52 -37.64 20.40
C THR A 94 -23.31 -36.13 20.28
N LEU A 95 -23.30 -35.59 19.05
CA LEU A 95 -23.21 -34.16 18.81
C LEU A 95 -24.49 -33.43 19.24
N GLN A 96 -25.66 -34.03 19.00
CA GLN A 96 -26.95 -33.47 19.42
C GLN A 96 -27.05 -33.37 20.95
N VAL A 97 -26.67 -34.44 21.68
CA VAL A 97 -26.67 -34.45 23.15
C VAL A 97 -25.69 -33.45 23.75
N ALA A 98 -24.52 -33.24 23.13
CA ALA A 98 -23.55 -32.25 23.57
C ALA A 98 -24.04 -30.80 23.39
N VAL A 99 -24.86 -30.55 22.36
CA VAL A 99 -25.43 -29.24 22.05
C VAL A 99 -26.62 -28.88 22.95
N ASP A 100 -27.42 -29.88 23.35
CA ASP A 100 -28.68 -29.66 24.08
C ASP A 100 -28.52 -29.62 25.63
N SER A 101 -27.34 -29.91 26.17
CA SER A 101 -27.07 -29.94 27.63
C SER A 101 -26.88 -28.53 28.24
N LYS A 102 -27.90 -28.01 28.96
CA LYS A 102 -27.90 -26.68 29.63
C LYS A 102 -27.54 -26.66 31.14
N ASN A 103 -27.22 -27.78 31.79
CA ASN A 103 -27.04 -27.83 33.25
C ASN A 103 -25.57 -27.95 33.69
N GLU A 104 -25.10 -26.96 34.47
CA GLU A 104 -23.68 -26.72 34.82
C GLU A 104 -23.03 -27.74 35.78
N HIS A 105 -23.77 -28.61 36.47
CA HIS A 105 -23.21 -29.47 37.54
C HIS A 105 -23.03 -30.97 37.20
N THR A 106 -23.40 -31.42 36.00
CA THR A 106 -23.19 -32.82 35.54
C THR A 106 -22.19 -32.95 34.39
N LEU A 107 -21.43 -31.89 34.09
CA LEU A 107 -20.64 -31.76 32.87
C LEU A 107 -19.33 -32.55 32.83
N ASP A 108 -18.66 -32.79 33.97
CA ASP A 108 -17.23 -33.15 33.91
C ASP A 108 -16.99 -34.59 33.39
N LEU A 109 -17.83 -35.55 33.79
CA LEU A 109 -17.66 -36.96 33.40
C LEU A 109 -18.25 -37.32 32.03
N ARG A 110 -19.35 -36.67 31.61
CA ARG A 110 -20.00 -36.95 30.30
C ARG A 110 -19.32 -36.22 29.14
N LEU A 111 -18.75 -35.03 29.36
CA LEU A 111 -17.96 -34.34 28.33
C LEU A 111 -16.63 -35.07 28.05
N GLN A 112 -15.97 -35.63 29.07
CA GLN A 112 -14.75 -36.42 28.85
C GLN A 112 -15.03 -37.68 28.01
N SER A 113 -16.13 -38.39 28.28
CA SER A 113 -16.52 -39.58 27.49
C SER A 113 -16.99 -39.22 26.07
N SER A 114 -17.72 -38.13 25.88
CA SER A 114 -18.21 -37.67 24.56
C SER A 114 -17.08 -37.10 23.69
N ALA A 115 -16.20 -36.27 24.26
CA ALA A 115 -15.04 -35.74 23.56
C ALA A 115 -14.05 -36.86 23.16
N TYR A 116 -13.89 -37.89 24.00
CA TYR A 116 -13.09 -39.07 23.68
C TYR A 116 -13.70 -39.88 22.53
N TYR A 117 -15.02 -40.08 22.52
CA TYR A 117 -15.72 -40.80 21.46
C TYR A 117 -15.69 -40.05 20.12
N VAL A 118 -15.86 -38.73 20.15
CA VAL A 118 -15.75 -37.87 18.95
C VAL A 118 -14.31 -37.88 18.41
N CYS A 119 -13.28 -37.81 19.27
CA CYS A 119 -11.88 -37.89 18.87
C CYS A 119 -11.47 -39.24 18.26
N THR A 120 -11.98 -40.36 18.78
CA THR A 120 -11.64 -41.72 18.27
C THR A 120 -12.38 -42.06 16.98
N THR A 121 -13.63 -41.60 16.88
CA THR A 121 -14.48 -41.70 15.68
C THR A 121 -13.88 -40.93 14.50
N MET A 122 -13.31 -39.75 14.75
CA MET A 122 -12.72 -38.89 13.70
C MET A 122 -11.46 -39.45 13.04
N LYS A 123 -10.68 -40.29 13.75
CA LYS A 123 -9.51 -40.98 13.17
C LYS A 123 -9.87 -41.95 12.04
N ARG A 124 -11.15 -42.35 11.93
CA ARG A 124 -11.60 -43.42 11.03
C ARG A 124 -12.33 -42.93 9.78
N ILE A 125 -12.49 -41.62 9.58
CA ILE A 125 -13.10 -41.08 8.36
C ILE A 125 -12.08 -41.25 7.21
N PRO A 126 -12.42 -41.99 6.13
CA PRO A 126 -11.58 -42.09 4.93
C PRO A 126 -11.31 -40.72 4.31
N GLU A 127 -10.12 -40.54 3.73
CA GLU A 127 -9.70 -39.27 3.14
C GLU A 127 -10.59 -38.84 1.95
N GLU A 128 -11.20 -39.80 1.26
CA GLU A 128 -12.12 -39.54 0.14
C GLU A 128 -13.41 -38.88 0.60
N LEU A 129 -13.95 -39.30 1.75
CA LEU A 129 -15.12 -38.65 2.35
C LEU A 129 -14.77 -37.26 2.87
N LEU A 130 -13.55 -37.07 3.40
CA LEU A 130 -13.07 -35.76 3.81
C LEU A 130 -12.94 -34.82 2.61
N ASP A 131 -12.41 -35.30 1.49
CA ASP A 131 -12.34 -34.54 0.24
C ASP A 131 -13.71 -34.11 -0.26
N HIS A 132 -14.68 -35.02 -0.19
CA HIS A 132 -16.06 -34.70 -0.53
C HIS A 132 -16.62 -33.61 0.39
N ILE A 133 -16.51 -33.78 1.71
CA ILE A 133 -16.96 -32.77 2.70
C ILE A 133 -16.30 -31.41 2.42
N PHE A 134 -14.99 -31.38 2.20
CA PHE A 134 -14.27 -30.13 1.93
C PHE A 134 -14.63 -29.48 0.59
N GLY A 135 -15.02 -30.28 -0.40
CA GLY A 135 -15.57 -29.81 -1.67
C GLY A 135 -16.90 -29.07 -1.50
N PHE A 136 -17.75 -29.51 -0.57
CA PHE A 136 -19.06 -28.91 -0.29
C PHE A 136 -19.01 -27.68 0.61
N LEU A 137 -18.03 -27.60 1.53
CA LEU A 137 -17.91 -26.49 2.47
C LEU A 137 -17.30 -25.24 1.84
N ASN A 138 -17.91 -24.08 2.11
CA ASN A 138 -17.33 -22.79 1.74
C ASN A 138 -16.13 -22.42 2.64
N ASP A 139 -15.44 -21.32 2.33
CA ASP A 139 -14.20 -20.97 3.05
C ASP A 139 -14.45 -20.69 4.53
N ALA A 140 -15.55 -20.02 4.87
CA ALA A 140 -15.88 -19.70 6.26
C ALA A 140 -16.19 -20.98 7.06
N GLU A 141 -16.93 -21.91 6.46
CA GLU A 141 -17.27 -23.20 7.05
C GLU A 141 -16.01 -24.05 7.28
N LEU A 142 -15.06 -24.07 6.33
CA LEU A 142 -13.78 -24.76 6.50
C LEU A 142 -12.93 -24.16 7.63
N PHE A 143 -12.88 -22.83 7.76
CA PHE A 143 -12.18 -22.17 8.86
C PHE A 143 -12.83 -22.50 10.22
N VAL A 144 -14.16 -22.50 10.28
CA VAL A 144 -14.88 -22.89 11.50
C VAL A 144 -14.58 -24.34 11.84
N LEU A 145 -14.60 -25.24 10.85
CA LEU A 145 -14.25 -26.65 11.03
C LEU A 145 -12.83 -26.80 11.58
N ALA A 146 -11.85 -26.10 10.99
CA ALA A 146 -10.47 -26.09 11.48
C ALA A 146 -10.33 -25.56 12.92
N CYS A 147 -11.27 -24.73 13.39
CA CYS A 147 -11.29 -24.23 14.76
C CYS A 147 -11.97 -25.19 15.76
N THR A 148 -12.60 -26.29 15.31
CA THR A 148 -13.30 -27.24 16.20
C THR A 148 -12.34 -28.21 16.90
N SER A 149 -11.24 -28.59 16.27
CA SER A 149 -10.21 -29.45 16.86
C SER A 149 -8.86 -29.30 16.15
N TRP A 150 -7.78 -29.64 16.84
CA TRP A 150 -6.44 -29.65 16.22
C TRP A 150 -6.33 -30.66 15.07
N GLN A 151 -7.03 -31.80 15.15
CA GLN A 151 -7.06 -32.79 14.06
C GLN A 151 -7.75 -32.24 12.81
N TRP A 152 -8.87 -31.52 12.99
CA TRP A 152 -9.53 -30.84 11.87
C TRP A 152 -8.67 -29.73 11.30
N ARG A 153 -8.00 -28.96 12.16
CA ARG A 153 -7.05 -27.95 11.72
C ARG A 153 -5.97 -28.56 10.85
N ASP A 154 -5.32 -29.62 11.32
CA ASP A 154 -4.24 -30.32 10.61
C ASP A 154 -4.73 -30.91 9.28
N ARG A 155 -5.89 -31.58 9.26
CA ARG A 155 -6.48 -32.12 8.03
C ARG A 155 -6.86 -31.03 7.03
N VAL A 156 -7.49 -29.96 7.50
CA VAL A 156 -7.89 -28.83 6.65
C VAL A 156 -6.66 -28.09 6.13
N SER A 157 -5.65 -27.83 6.97
CA SER A 157 -4.44 -27.11 6.57
C SER A 157 -3.57 -27.93 5.63
N ARG A 158 -3.49 -29.26 5.77
CA ARG A 158 -2.72 -30.13 4.85
C ARG A 158 -3.22 -30.11 3.41
N ARG A 159 -4.44 -29.65 3.14
CA ARG A 159 -4.97 -29.51 1.78
C ARG A 159 -4.43 -28.27 1.07
N GLN A 160 -3.11 -28.16 0.97
CA GLN A 160 -2.38 -27.00 0.42
C GLN A 160 -2.81 -26.65 -1.01
N THR A 161 -3.06 -27.66 -1.86
CA THR A 161 -3.56 -27.44 -3.23
C THR A 161 -4.93 -26.76 -3.26
N LEU A 162 -5.83 -27.13 -2.34
CA LEU A 162 -7.15 -26.51 -2.21
C LEU A 162 -7.01 -25.04 -1.81
N TRP A 163 -6.20 -24.75 -0.79
CA TRP A 163 -5.99 -23.39 -0.30
C TRP A 163 -5.27 -22.51 -1.31
N ARG A 164 -4.26 -23.03 -2.02
CA ARG A 164 -3.60 -22.31 -3.12
C ARG A 164 -4.59 -21.93 -4.23
N ARG A 165 -5.48 -22.86 -4.62
CA ARG A 165 -6.52 -22.60 -5.63
C ARG A 165 -7.51 -21.55 -5.14
N ARG A 166 -7.98 -21.66 -3.88
CA ARG A 166 -8.89 -20.69 -3.27
C ARG A 166 -8.26 -19.30 -3.14
N PHE A 167 -6.99 -19.23 -2.73
CA PHE A 167 -6.21 -17.99 -2.66
C PHE A 167 -6.11 -17.32 -4.03
N LYS A 168 -5.63 -18.02 -5.06
CA LYS A 168 -5.51 -17.46 -6.42
C LYS A 168 -6.84 -16.98 -7.00
N ARG A 169 -7.94 -17.65 -6.66
CA ARG A 169 -9.29 -17.28 -7.12
C ARG A 169 -9.79 -16.00 -6.47
N GLN A 170 -9.49 -15.77 -5.19
CA GLN A 170 -9.98 -14.60 -4.44
C GLN A 170 -9.00 -13.42 -4.40
N PHE A 171 -7.71 -13.71 -4.52
CA PHE A 171 -6.58 -12.78 -4.47
C PHE A 171 -5.71 -13.01 -5.71
N PRO A 172 -6.16 -12.52 -6.88
CA PRO A 172 -5.51 -12.82 -8.14
C PRO A 172 -4.08 -12.29 -8.17
N GLN A 173 -3.11 -13.13 -8.55
CA GLN A 173 -1.68 -12.78 -8.52
C GLN A 173 -1.23 -11.82 -9.64
N HIS A 174 -2.14 -11.50 -10.57
CA HIS A 174 -1.93 -10.45 -11.55
C HIS A 174 -2.18 -9.05 -10.97
N ASP A 175 -2.79 -8.93 -9.79
CA ASP A 175 -2.82 -7.68 -9.02
C ASP A 175 -1.47 -7.51 -8.32
N ASP A 176 -0.75 -6.43 -8.65
CA ASP A 176 0.56 -6.14 -8.08
C ASP A 176 0.50 -5.92 -6.56
N ASN A 177 -0.62 -5.42 -6.03
CA ASN A 177 -0.80 -5.29 -4.59
C ASN A 177 -0.93 -6.64 -3.89
N GLU A 178 -1.63 -7.60 -4.50
CA GLU A 178 -1.76 -8.96 -3.92
C GLU A 178 -0.46 -9.74 -4.03
N ARG A 179 0.30 -9.51 -5.11
CA ARG A 179 1.65 -10.07 -5.27
C ARG A 179 2.59 -9.49 -4.23
N GLU A 180 2.58 -8.18 -4.03
CA GLU A 180 3.39 -7.49 -3.03
C GLU A 180 3.00 -7.92 -1.61
N TRP A 181 1.70 -8.03 -1.31
CA TRP A 181 1.22 -8.56 -0.02
C TRP A 181 1.76 -9.98 0.24
N LEU A 182 1.72 -10.86 -0.76
CA LEU A 182 2.23 -12.22 -0.64
C LEU A 182 3.76 -12.25 -0.46
N CYS A 183 4.48 -11.36 -1.16
CA CYS A 183 5.92 -11.17 -0.99
C CYS A 183 6.26 -10.71 0.44
N GLN A 184 5.53 -9.72 0.96
CA GLN A 184 5.70 -9.24 2.33
C GLN A 184 5.37 -10.33 3.37
N TYR A 185 4.29 -11.08 3.15
CA TYR A 185 3.94 -12.21 4.01
C TYR A 185 5.05 -13.28 4.04
N ARG A 186 5.63 -13.61 2.88
CA ARG A 186 6.79 -14.52 2.80
C ARG A 186 8.02 -13.99 3.52
N ARG A 187 8.34 -12.69 3.37
CA ARG A 187 9.46 -12.05 4.08
C ARG A 187 9.24 -12.08 5.59
N ALA A 188 8.02 -11.78 6.06
CA ALA A 188 7.67 -11.83 7.46
C ALA A 188 7.75 -13.26 8.02
N LEU A 189 7.31 -14.27 7.25
CA LEU A 189 7.43 -15.67 7.63
C LEU A 189 8.90 -16.09 7.73
N ALA A 190 9.72 -15.76 6.74
CA ALA A 190 11.16 -16.03 6.76
C ALA A 190 11.82 -15.38 8.00
N ALA A 191 11.52 -14.11 8.27
CA ALA A 191 12.04 -13.40 9.43
C ALA A 191 11.64 -14.06 10.75
N SER A 192 10.39 -14.54 10.89
CA SER A 192 9.97 -15.28 12.09
C SER A 192 10.72 -16.60 12.28
N MET A 193 11.01 -17.31 11.19
CA MET A 193 11.78 -18.56 11.25
C MET A 193 13.24 -18.30 11.67
N TYR A 194 13.84 -17.18 11.26
CA TYR A 194 15.17 -16.78 11.73
C TYR A 194 15.19 -16.49 13.24
N VAL A 195 14.15 -15.85 13.77
CA VAL A 195 14.07 -15.53 15.21
C VAL A 195 13.90 -16.80 16.06
N GLU A 196 13.09 -17.76 15.60
CA GLU A 196 12.89 -19.04 16.30
C GLU A 196 14.08 -19.99 16.12
N GLY A 197 14.72 -19.96 14.95
CA GLY A 197 15.82 -20.84 14.55
C GLY A 197 17.21 -20.42 15.03
N ALA A 198 17.37 -19.24 15.66
CA ALA A 198 18.66 -18.75 16.16
C ALA A 198 19.31 -19.62 17.27
N THR A 199 18.70 -20.76 17.63
CA THR A 199 19.23 -21.76 18.56
C THR A 199 19.66 -23.08 17.89
N SER A 200 19.53 -23.20 16.57
CA SER A 200 19.83 -24.42 15.81
C SER A 200 20.65 -24.12 14.55
N GLU A 201 21.38 -25.11 14.06
CA GLU A 201 22.28 -25.04 12.89
C GLU A 201 21.67 -24.31 11.68
N PRO A 202 22.49 -23.57 10.90
CA PRO A 202 22.03 -22.80 9.75
C PRO A 202 21.36 -23.71 8.72
N LEU A 203 20.06 -23.50 8.53
CA LEU A 203 19.26 -24.16 7.49
C LEU A 203 19.72 -23.71 6.10
N ASP A 204 19.81 -24.67 5.19
CA ASP A 204 20.21 -24.50 3.79
C ASP A 204 19.37 -23.41 3.10
N THR A 205 20.03 -22.34 2.64
CA THR A 205 19.45 -21.02 2.33
C THR A 205 18.53 -20.99 1.11
N HIS A 206 18.36 -22.12 0.43
CA HIS A 206 17.59 -22.25 -0.82
C HIS A 206 16.40 -23.20 -0.76
N ALA A 207 16.08 -23.78 0.41
CA ALA A 207 14.82 -24.51 0.54
C ALA A 207 13.66 -23.52 0.35
N ASP A 208 12.95 -23.62 -0.79
CA ASP A 208 11.73 -22.86 -1.07
C ASP A 208 10.81 -23.01 0.15
N ILE A 209 10.68 -21.94 0.94
CA ILE A 209 9.93 -21.97 2.20
C ILE A 209 8.52 -22.38 1.83
N SER A 210 8.17 -23.63 2.15
CA SER A 210 6.90 -24.22 1.81
C SER A 210 5.80 -23.39 2.45
N LEU A 211 5.20 -22.53 1.64
CA LEU A 211 4.18 -21.60 2.09
C LEU A 211 2.96 -22.40 2.59
N ASP A 212 2.60 -22.23 3.86
CA ASP A 212 1.33 -22.72 4.37
C ASP A 212 0.19 -21.85 3.80
N TRP A 213 -0.41 -22.29 2.70
CA TRP A 213 -1.50 -21.61 2.02
C TRP A 213 -2.76 -21.47 2.90
N PHE A 214 -2.95 -22.33 3.91
CA PHE A 214 -4.05 -22.16 4.86
C PHE A 214 -3.81 -20.95 5.76
N ASP A 215 -2.61 -20.81 6.31
CA ASP A 215 -2.24 -19.64 7.11
C ASP A 215 -2.23 -18.37 6.24
N ALA A 216 -1.58 -18.39 5.07
CA ALA A 216 -1.54 -17.25 4.15
C ALA A 216 -2.95 -16.76 3.79
N TYR A 217 -3.86 -17.68 3.44
CA TYR A 217 -5.25 -17.37 3.15
C TYR A 217 -5.99 -16.80 4.37
N GLY A 218 -5.81 -17.42 5.54
CA GLY A 218 -6.42 -16.97 6.79
C GLY A 218 -5.97 -15.57 7.20
N LYS A 219 -4.67 -15.30 7.07
CA LYS A 219 -4.06 -13.98 7.33
C LYS A 219 -4.62 -12.94 6.35
N ARG A 220 -4.64 -13.24 5.05
CA ARG A 220 -5.18 -12.34 4.04
C ARG A 220 -6.65 -12.00 4.25
N ARG A 221 -7.50 -13.00 4.55
CA ARG A 221 -8.93 -12.80 4.87
C ARG A 221 -9.15 -12.03 6.16
N THR A 222 -8.30 -12.27 7.16
CA THR A 222 -8.33 -11.51 8.41
C THR A 222 -7.98 -10.04 8.16
N THR A 223 -6.94 -9.78 7.35
CA THR A 223 -6.58 -8.44 6.90
C THR A 223 -7.74 -7.78 6.16
N GLU A 224 -8.35 -8.46 5.19
CA GLU A 224 -9.53 -7.98 4.47
C GLU A 224 -10.72 -7.66 5.38
N TYR A 225 -11.05 -8.55 6.32
CA TYR A 225 -12.15 -8.35 7.25
C TYR A 225 -11.92 -7.12 8.13
N ARG A 226 -10.69 -6.94 8.64
CA ARG A 226 -10.33 -5.77 9.45
C ARG A 226 -10.42 -4.47 8.66
N TRP A 227 -9.97 -4.50 7.39
CA TRP A 227 -10.14 -3.37 6.46
C TRP A 227 -11.62 -2.98 6.33
N ARG A 228 -12.51 -3.98 6.27
CA ARG A 228 -13.96 -3.77 6.13
C ARG A 228 -14.63 -3.33 7.42
N SER A 229 -14.18 -3.79 8.59
CA SER A 229 -14.84 -3.52 9.87
C SER A 229 -14.37 -2.26 10.57
N GLY A 230 -13.23 -1.68 10.16
CA GLY A 230 -12.64 -0.52 10.82
C GLY A 230 -12.11 -0.83 12.22
N GLU A 231 -12.09 -2.10 12.65
CA GLU A 231 -11.57 -2.55 13.95
C GLU A 231 -10.04 -2.67 13.93
N HIS A 232 -9.34 -1.57 13.66
CA HIS A 232 -7.88 -1.51 13.73
C HIS A 232 -7.45 -1.07 15.14
N THR A 233 -7.07 -2.03 15.98
CA THR A 233 -6.24 -1.72 17.17
C THR A 233 -4.80 -1.64 16.68
N ILE A 234 -4.35 -0.44 16.34
CA ILE A 234 -2.97 -0.18 15.94
C ILE A 234 -2.10 -0.39 17.18
N ALA A 235 -1.28 -1.43 17.19
CA ALA A 235 -0.22 -1.57 18.17
C ALA A 235 0.92 -0.64 17.73
N TRP A 236 1.03 0.49 18.40
CA TRP A 236 2.10 1.46 18.17
C TRP A 236 3.43 0.87 18.64
N HIS A 237 4.34 0.60 17.70
CA HIS A 237 5.75 0.47 18.03
C HIS A 237 6.42 1.79 17.67
N LEU A 238 6.63 2.64 18.68
CA LEU A 238 7.53 3.78 18.53
C LEU A 238 8.95 3.21 18.56
N GLU A 239 9.43 2.73 17.42
CA GLU A 239 10.83 2.33 17.31
C GLU A 239 11.68 3.60 17.26
N ARG A 240 12.51 3.78 18.30
CA ARG A 240 13.54 4.81 18.28
C ARG A 240 14.50 4.45 17.15
N LEU A 241 14.64 5.35 16.16
CA LEU A 241 15.62 5.21 15.09
C LEU A 241 16.98 4.86 15.70
N ASN A 242 17.52 3.72 15.32
CA ASN A 242 18.85 3.34 15.75
C ASN A 242 19.85 4.13 14.91
N TRP A 243 20.32 5.24 15.45
CA TRP A 243 21.40 6.02 14.85
C TRP A 243 22.77 5.33 15.02
N SER A 244 22.88 4.28 15.84
CA SER A 244 24.15 3.66 16.21
C SER A 244 25.14 4.70 16.78
N ASP A 245 26.44 4.44 16.67
CA ASP A 245 27.51 5.37 17.02
C ASP A 245 27.76 6.41 15.91
N THR A 246 26.79 6.66 15.02
CA THR A 246 26.93 7.76 14.06
C THR A 246 27.09 9.05 14.86
N ASN A 247 28.20 9.76 14.62
CA ASN A 247 28.53 11.00 15.32
C ASN A 247 27.61 12.13 14.86
N SER A 248 26.35 12.03 15.25
CA SER A 248 25.26 12.95 14.92
C SER A 248 25.35 14.25 15.71
N LYS A 249 26.28 14.37 16.68
CA LYS A 249 26.50 15.60 17.43
C LYS A 249 27.01 16.69 16.48
N GLY A 250 26.21 17.76 16.36
CA GLY A 250 26.51 18.91 15.49
C GLY A 250 26.03 18.74 14.04
N GLN A 251 25.33 17.65 13.72
CA GLN A 251 24.67 17.50 12.42
C GLN A 251 23.26 18.08 12.47
N LYS A 252 22.90 18.84 11.43
CA LYS A 252 21.56 19.39 11.27
C LYS A 252 20.84 18.63 10.16
N ALA A 253 19.72 17.99 10.51
CA ALA A 253 18.81 17.45 9.50
C ALA A 253 18.21 18.62 8.71
N TRP A 254 18.36 18.59 7.39
CA TRP A 254 17.86 19.66 6.51
C TRP A 254 16.75 19.17 5.58
N ARG A 255 16.69 17.86 5.29
CA ARG A 255 15.63 17.25 4.48
C ARG A 255 15.36 15.81 4.88
N LYS A 256 14.14 15.38 4.59
CA LYS A 256 13.66 14.02 4.82
C LYS A 256 12.90 13.56 3.59
N TRP A 257 13.21 12.37 3.11
CA TRP A 257 12.48 11.69 2.05
C TRP A 257 11.82 10.43 2.60
N HIS A 258 10.59 10.20 2.17
CA HIS A 258 9.85 8.97 2.43
C HIS A 258 9.75 8.22 1.10
N LEU A 259 10.66 7.28 0.87
CA LEU A 259 10.88 6.65 -0.43
C LEU A 259 10.47 5.18 -0.33
N HIS A 260 9.24 4.85 -0.72
CA HIS A 260 8.67 3.50 -0.66
C HIS A 260 8.91 2.79 0.69
N GLU A 261 9.92 1.91 0.74
CA GLU A 261 10.31 1.10 1.90
C GLU A 261 11.45 1.71 2.72
N TYR A 262 11.86 2.94 2.40
CA TYR A 262 12.97 3.66 3.01
C TYR A 262 12.55 4.97 3.67
N LEU A 263 13.21 5.26 4.79
CA LEU A 263 13.34 6.59 5.35
C LEU A 263 14.74 7.11 5.05
N VAL A 264 14.84 8.20 4.31
CA VAL A 264 16.12 8.86 4.03
C VAL A 264 16.16 10.22 4.72
N ILE A 265 17.19 10.46 5.50
CA ILE A 265 17.42 11.74 6.19
C ILE A 265 18.72 12.35 5.68
N GLY A 266 18.59 13.55 5.12
CA GLY A 266 19.72 14.38 4.73
C GLY A 266 20.17 15.24 5.90
N THR A 267 21.45 15.16 6.22
CA THR A 267 22.08 15.98 7.26
C THR A 267 23.23 16.77 6.67
N THR A 268 23.54 17.89 7.32
CA THR A 268 24.70 18.72 6.99
C THR A 268 25.49 19.00 8.26
N TYR A 269 26.82 19.02 8.13
CA TYR A 269 27.74 19.40 9.19
C TYR A 269 28.28 20.80 8.90
N GLU A 270 27.77 21.80 9.63
CA GLU A 270 28.00 23.22 9.32
C GLU A 270 29.49 23.60 9.24
N ILE A 271 30.34 23.00 10.08
CA ILE A 271 31.77 23.35 10.16
C ILE A 271 32.56 22.84 8.95
N GLN A 272 32.15 21.72 8.35
CA GLN A 272 32.90 21.06 7.27
C GLN A 272 32.20 21.14 5.91
N HIS A 273 30.99 21.71 5.87
CA HIS A 273 30.10 21.68 4.69
C HIS A 273 29.93 20.28 4.09
N ARG A 274 30.00 19.23 4.93
CA ARG A 274 29.78 17.86 4.52
C ARG A 274 28.31 17.51 4.63
N ASN A 275 27.78 16.86 3.61
CA ASN A 275 26.41 16.37 3.59
C ASN A 275 26.44 14.84 3.67
N TYR A 276 25.61 14.30 4.56
CA TYR A 276 25.45 12.86 4.73
C TYR A 276 23.99 12.48 4.49
N LEU A 277 23.78 11.33 3.86
CA LEU A 277 22.48 10.66 3.82
C LEU A 277 22.49 9.47 4.77
N TYR A 278 21.46 9.40 5.59
CA TYR A 278 21.16 8.23 6.41
C TYR A 278 19.92 7.55 5.87
N VAL A 279 20.07 6.29 5.48
CA VAL A 279 19.05 5.50 4.80
C VAL A 279 18.67 4.33 5.70
N TRP A 280 17.44 4.32 6.21
CA TRP A 280 16.87 3.18 6.92
C TRP A 280 15.85 2.49 6.04
N ARG A 281 15.78 1.17 6.14
CA ARG A 281 14.57 0.46 5.75
C ARG A 281 13.51 0.62 6.83
N LEU A 282 12.26 0.86 6.42
CA LEU A 282 11.12 1.03 7.33
C LEU A 282 10.81 -0.23 8.13
N ASP A 283 11.15 -1.42 7.61
CA ASP A 283 11.02 -2.70 8.30
C ASP A 283 12.20 -3.04 9.23
N ALA A 284 13.22 -2.16 9.28
CA ALA A 284 14.44 -2.38 10.05
C ALA A 284 14.95 -1.09 10.71
N LEU A 285 14.06 -0.23 11.23
CA LEU A 285 14.41 1.02 11.90
C LEU A 285 15.24 0.82 13.18
N TYR A 286 15.16 -0.37 13.77
CA TYR A 286 16.02 -0.81 14.88
C TYR A 286 17.46 -1.11 14.48
N LYS A 287 17.77 -1.23 13.18
CA LYS A 287 19.14 -1.38 12.67
C LYS A 287 19.78 -0.01 12.37
N PRO A 288 21.12 0.10 12.44
CA PRO A 288 21.82 1.32 12.01
C PRO A 288 21.46 1.70 10.56
N PRO A 289 21.43 3.00 10.21
CA PRO A 289 21.25 3.41 8.82
C PRO A 289 22.45 3.00 7.98
N CYS A 290 22.18 2.78 6.70
CA CYS A 290 23.20 2.91 5.67
C CYS A 290 23.59 4.39 5.58
N THR A 291 24.88 4.70 5.78
CA THR A 291 25.40 6.07 5.76
C THR A 291 26.17 6.31 4.48
N ILE A 292 25.76 7.32 3.72
CA ILE A 292 26.40 7.73 2.47
C ILE A 292 27.03 9.11 2.69
N ASP A 293 28.35 9.18 2.54
CA ASP A 293 29.13 10.43 2.56
C ASP A 293 29.38 10.89 1.11
N ASP A 294 28.72 11.98 0.73
CA ASP A 294 28.80 12.51 -0.63
C ASP A 294 29.92 13.56 -0.83
N ARG A 295 30.94 13.52 0.04
CA ARG A 295 32.18 14.32 -0.08
C ARG A 295 31.94 15.83 -0.23
N GLY A 296 30.84 16.34 0.34
CA GLY A 296 30.49 17.77 0.34
C GLY A 296 29.68 18.25 -0.86
N ARG A 297 29.27 17.38 -1.79
CA ARG A 297 28.30 17.77 -2.84
C ARG A 297 26.93 18.07 -2.21
N TRP A 298 26.21 19.04 -2.79
CA TRP A 298 24.89 19.41 -2.30
C TRP A 298 23.84 18.47 -2.86
N ILE A 299 23.22 17.66 -2.00
CA ILE A 299 22.18 16.74 -2.41
C ILE A 299 20.90 17.53 -2.71
N GLN A 300 20.41 17.44 -3.94
CA GLN A 300 19.18 18.10 -4.38
C GLN A 300 17.96 17.22 -4.23
N ASP A 301 18.08 15.93 -4.55
CA ASP A 301 16.98 14.98 -4.44
C ASP A 301 17.47 13.55 -4.27
N ALA A 302 16.56 12.66 -3.90
CA ALA A 302 16.84 11.23 -3.76
C ALA A 302 15.59 10.42 -4.08
N ASP A 303 15.77 9.27 -4.70
CA ASP A 303 14.72 8.28 -4.92
C ASP A 303 15.25 6.87 -4.63
N ALA A 304 14.44 6.00 -4.04
CA ALA A 304 14.87 4.69 -3.57
C ALA A 304 13.83 3.63 -3.87
N ARG A 305 14.29 2.45 -4.31
CA ARG A 305 13.42 1.34 -4.66
C ARG A 305 14.16 0.01 -4.64
N GLY A 306 13.54 -1.00 -4.03
CA GLY A 306 14.19 -2.30 -3.88
C GLY A 306 15.48 -2.11 -3.11
N ASP A 307 16.59 -2.63 -3.61
CA ASP A 307 17.90 -2.44 -2.99
C ASP A 307 18.70 -1.28 -3.59
N TRP A 308 18.05 -0.37 -4.33
CA TRP A 308 18.70 0.73 -5.04
C TRP A 308 18.31 2.10 -4.48
N LEU A 309 19.27 3.01 -4.49
CA LEU A 309 19.08 4.43 -4.19
C LEU A 309 19.75 5.25 -5.29
N ILE A 310 19.04 6.23 -5.83
CA ILE A 310 19.65 7.28 -6.64
C ILE A 310 19.66 8.58 -5.83
N VAL A 311 20.76 9.31 -5.97
CA VAL A 311 20.97 10.60 -5.31
C VAL A 311 21.37 11.61 -6.36
N GLN A 312 20.58 12.67 -6.49
CA GLN A 312 20.91 13.80 -7.33
C GLN A 312 21.69 14.82 -6.51
N CYS A 313 22.88 15.16 -6.98
CA CYS A 313 23.81 16.05 -6.31
C CYS A 313 24.18 17.20 -7.23
N LYS A 314 24.44 18.38 -6.68
CA LYS A 314 24.93 19.54 -7.42
C LYS A 314 26.34 19.89 -6.95
N SER A 315 27.24 20.00 -7.92
CA SER A 315 28.62 20.44 -7.71
C SER A 315 29.01 21.44 -8.78
N SER A 316 29.44 22.64 -8.39
CA SER A 316 29.93 23.67 -9.33
C SER A 316 28.98 23.99 -10.50
N GLY A 317 27.67 23.92 -10.25
CA GLY A 317 26.64 24.18 -11.27
C GLY A 317 26.23 22.97 -12.12
N VAL A 318 26.98 21.86 -12.05
CA VAL A 318 26.67 20.63 -12.77
C VAL A 318 25.91 19.67 -11.86
N ASN A 319 24.90 19.01 -12.41
CA ASN A 319 24.16 17.97 -11.71
C ASN A 319 24.84 16.61 -11.94
N THR A 320 24.90 15.82 -10.88
CA THR A 320 25.50 14.49 -10.86
C THR A 320 24.48 13.53 -10.28
N LEU A 321 24.22 12.42 -10.96
CA LEU A 321 23.43 11.32 -10.46
C LEU A 321 24.37 10.25 -9.88
N LEU A 322 24.18 9.92 -8.62
CA LEU A 322 24.85 8.81 -7.97
C LEU A 322 23.88 7.66 -7.83
N VAL A 323 24.31 6.47 -8.22
CA VAL A 323 23.50 5.25 -8.08
C VAL A 323 24.18 4.35 -7.06
N TYR A 324 23.48 4.03 -5.99
CA TYR A 324 23.94 3.16 -4.92
C TYR A 324 23.17 1.85 -4.92
N ASN A 325 23.90 0.75 -4.73
CA ASN A 325 23.35 -0.52 -4.28
C ASN A 325 23.42 -0.53 -2.75
N LEU A 326 22.27 -0.55 -2.09
CA LEU A 326 22.12 -0.48 -0.64
C LEU A 326 22.46 -1.80 0.06
N VAL A 327 22.43 -2.94 -0.65
CA VAL A 327 22.83 -4.24 -0.09
C VAL A 327 24.34 -4.25 0.16
N ASP A 328 25.11 -3.79 -0.83
CA ASP A 328 26.57 -3.77 -0.76
C ASP A 328 27.12 -2.46 -0.17
N ASN A 329 26.26 -1.44 -0.02
CA ASN A 329 26.64 -0.07 0.34
C ASN A 329 27.73 0.50 -0.58
N THR A 330 27.59 0.25 -1.89
CA THR A 330 28.56 0.69 -2.91
C THR A 330 27.93 1.63 -3.92
N CYS A 331 28.67 2.70 -4.27
CA CYS A 331 28.35 3.55 -5.41
C CYS A 331 28.67 2.78 -6.71
N CYS A 332 27.64 2.53 -7.51
CA CYS A 332 27.71 1.75 -8.75
C CYS A 332 27.92 2.64 -9.97
N ALA A 333 27.42 3.88 -9.94
CA ALA A 333 27.54 4.83 -11.04
C ALA A 333 27.60 6.28 -10.53
N ASP A 334 28.39 7.09 -11.22
CA ASP A 334 28.49 8.55 -11.07
C ASP A 334 28.29 9.18 -12.45
N ILE A 335 27.06 9.62 -12.73
CA ILE A 335 26.63 10.12 -14.04
C ILE A 335 26.54 11.63 -13.98
N THR A 336 27.45 12.31 -14.65
CA THR A 336 27.47 13.77 -14.71
C THR A 336 26.73 14.24 -15.95
N GLU A 337 25.51 14.73 -15.77
CA GLU A 337 24.63 15.17 -16.85
C GLU A 337 23.77 16.35 -16.42
N ASP A 338 23.36 17.16 -17.39
CA ASP A 338 22.52 18.35 -17.17
C ASP A 338 21.03 17.97 -17.13
N PHE A 339 20.65 17.13 -16.16
CA PHE A 339 19.26 16.77 -15.89
C PHE A 339 18.71 17.58 -14.72
N VAL A 340 17.39 17.81 -14.69
CA VAL A 340 16.72 18.60 -13.65
C VAL A 340 16.16 17.72 -12.54
N GLN A 341 15.56 16.59 -12.90
CA GLN A 341 14.94 15.66 -11.97
C GLN A 341 15.06 14.23 -12.48
N CYS A 342 15.15 13.26 -11.57
CA CYS A 342 15.26 11.83 -11.85
C CYS A 342 14.36 11.00 -10.92
N CYS A 343 14.04 9.77 -11.32
CA CYS A 343 13.39 8.77 -10.47
C CYS A 343 13.75 7.34 -10.93
N ILE A 344 13.62 6.38 -10.03
CA ILE A 344 13.75 4.95 -10.32
C ILE A 344 12.42 4.45 -10.86
N LEU A 345 12.38 4.06 -12.13
CA LEU A 345 11.19 3.49 -12.74
C LEU A 345 10.98 2.03 -12.31
N ARG A 346 11.97 1.17 -12.52
CA ARG A 346 11.95 -0.26 -12.18
C ARG A 346 13.35 -0.73 -11.79
N CYS A 347 13.43 -1.74 -10.93
CA CYS A 347 14.69 -2.31 -10.48
C CYS A 347 14.60 -3.83 -10.37
N THR A 348 15.71 -4.51 -10.66
CA THR A 348 15.96 -5.91 -10.32
C THR A 348 17.06 -5.98 -9.26
N ALA A 349 17.55 -7.17 -8.93
CA ALA A 349 18.69 -7.32 -8.02
C ALA A 349 20.00 -6.78 -8.64
N ASP A 350 20.12 -6.80 -9.96
CA ASP A 350 21.33 -6.55 -10.73
C ASP A 350 21.23 -5.35 -11.68
N SER A 351 20.04 -4.78 -11.87
CA SER A 351 19.84 -3.66 -12.77
C SER A 351 18.78 -2.66 -12.32
N LEU A 352 18.85 -1.47 -12.90
CA LEU A 352 18.05 -0.32 -12.59
C LEU A 352 17.63 0.39 -13.87
N HIS A 353 16.36 0.79 -13.95
CA HIS A 353 15.87 1.69 -14.98
C HIS A 353 15.63 3.06 -14.35
N VAL A 354 16.46 4.02 -14.71
CA VAL A 354 16.36 5.40 -14.24
C VAL A 354 15.73 6.24 -15.33
N ALA A 355 14.73 7.02 -14.96
CA ALA A 355 14.17 8.04 -15.81
C ALA A 355 14.56 9.42 -15.31
N TRP A 356 14.84 10.34 -16.22
CA TRP A 356 15.10 11.73 -15.89
C TRP A 356 14.61 12.69 -16.97
N ILE A 357 14.44 13.95 -16.58
CA ILE A 357 14.00 15.03 -17.46
C ILE A 357 15.01 16.18 -17.51
N LYS A 358 15.07 16.84 -18.65
CA LYS A 358 15.85 18.05 -18.90
C LYS A 358 14.98 19.08 -19.62
N TYR A 359 15.06 20.33 -19.19
CA TYR A 359 14.42 21.46 -19.84
C TYR A 359 15.17 22.75 -19.46
N ASP A 360 15.03 23.79 -20.27
CA ASP A 360 15.61 25.11 -19.98
C ASP A 360 14.72 25.86 -18.99
N PHE A 361 15.20 26.01 -17.76
CA PHE A 361 14.50 26.72 -16.69
C PHE A 361 14.42 28.24 -16.92
N SER A 362 15.19 28.77 -17.88
CA SER A 362 15.24 30.20 -18.20
C SER A 362 14.08 30.64 -19.11
N ASN A 363 13.44 29.70 -19.80
CA ASN A 363 12.35 29.98 -20.72
C ASN A 363 11.00 29.78 -20.03
N HIS A 364 10.12 30.77 -20.13
CA HIS A 364 8.74 30.69 -19.66
C HIS A 364 7.79 30.53 -20.84
N GLY A 365 6.68 29.83 -20.64
CA GLY A 365 5.73 29.48 -21.70
C GLY A 365 5.96 28.07 -22.25
N PRO A 366 5.75 27.81 -23.55
CA PRO A 366 6.00 26.51 -24.16
C PRO A 366 7.50 26.15 -24.07
N VAL A 367 7.83 25.05 -23.40
CA VAL A 367 9.19 24.52 -23.31
C VAL A 367 9.22 23.07 -23.79
N THR A 368 10.26 22.70 -24.51
CA THR A 368 10.51 21.29 -24.87
C THR A 368 11.19 20.59 -23.69
N VAL A 369 10.48 19.65 -23.09
CA VAL A 369 11.03 18.76 -22.06
C VAL A 369 11.61 17.54 -22.75
N THR A 370 12.91 17.36 -22.64
CA THR A 370 13.58 16.13 -23.06
C THR A 370 13.50 15.14 -21.90
N TYR A 371 13.07 13.91 -22.16
CA TYR A 371 13.09 12.83 -21.19
C TYR A 371 13.98 11.70 -21.68
N ARG A 372 14.63 11.05 -20.74
CA ARG A 372 15.51 9.91 -21.00
C ARG A 372 15.19 8.76 -20.06
N LEU A 373 15.23 7.56 -20.60
CA LEU A 373 15.26 6.31 -19.83
C LEU A 373 16.59 5.62 -20.04
N GLN A 374 17.25 5.29 -18.94
CA GLN A 374 18.56 4.64 -18.92
C GLN A 374 18.48 3.32 -18.16
N HIS A 375 19.02 2.26 -18.76
CA HIS A 375 19.16 0.96 -18.13
C HIS A 375 20.60 0.77 -17.64
N ILE A 376 20.77 0.71 -16.32
CA ILE A 376 22.04 0.58 -15.62
C ILE A 376 22.13 -0.84 -15.09
N VAL A 377 23.20 -1.57 -15.42
CA VAL A 377 23.47 -2.93 -14.92
C VAL A 377 24.72 -2.88 -14.05
N LEU A 378 24.69 -3.58 -12.91
CA LEU A 378 25.80 -3.63 -11.98
C LEU A 378 27.07 -4.19 -12.66
N GLY A 379 28.19 -3.49 -12.49
CA GLY A 379 29.48 -3.90 -13.06
C GLY A 379 29.64 -3.64 -14.56
N GLN A 380 28.62 -3.10 -15.24
CA GLN A 380 28.71 -2.73 -16.65
C GLN A 380 29.23 -1.30 -16.81
N GLU A 381 30.14 -1.08 -17.76
CA GLU A 381 30.64 0.25 -18.10
C GLU A 381 29.54 1.20 -18.58
N ALA A 382 29.66 2.49 -18.23
CA ALA A 382 28.67 3.51 -18.54
C ALA A 382 28.35 3.67 -20.04
N SER A 383 29.34 3.41 -20.90
CA SER A 383 29.23 3.45 -22.36
C SER A 383 28.27 2.40 -22.93
N LEU A 384 27.99 1.34 -22.17
CA LEU A 384 27.16 0.21 -22.62
C LEU A 384 25.72 0.28 -22.08
N TRP A 385 25.39 1.29 -21.27
CA TRP A 385 24.04 1.48 -20.76
C TRP A 385 23.10 1.81 -21.92
N ARG A 386 21.98 1.09 -22.00
CA ARG A 386 20.98 1.35 -23.04
C ARG A 386 20.19 2.60 -22.68
N GLN A 387 19.98 3.43 -23.68
CA GLN A 387 19.33 4.72 -23.54
C GLN A 387 18.20 4.87 -24.55
N VAL A 388 17.10 5.46 -24.09
CA VAL A 388 16.00 5.91 -24.94
C VAL A 388 15.70 7.36 -24.61
N ASP A 389 15.73 8.21 -25.62
CA ASP A 389 15.36 9.61 -25.52
C ASP A 389 14.02 9.87 -26.18
N GLY A 390 13.31 10.88 -25.66
CA GLY A 390 12.17 11.49 -26.31
C GLY A 390 11.97 12.91 -25.81
N SER A 391 10.97 13.58 -26.36
CA SER A 391 10.61 14.92 -25.92
C SER A 391 9.11 15.13 -25.90
N VAL A 392 8.67 16.09 -25.09
CA VAL A 392 7.28 16.55 -25.00
C VAL A 392 7.27 18.06 -24.78
N GLU A 393 6.40 18.78 -25.48
CA GLU A 393 6.18 20.20 -25.21
C GLU A 393 5.28 20.35 -23.98
N MET A 394 5.68 21.22 -23.05
CA MET A 394 4.93 21.52 -21.83
C MET A 394 4.95 23.01 -21.53
N HIS A 395 4.01 23.50 -20.74
CA HIS A 395 4.02 24.89 -20.31
C HIS A 395 4.79 25.08 -18.99
N LEU A 396 5.77 25.97 -18.98
CA LEU A 396 6.55 26.34 -17.80
C LEU A 396 6.18 27.74 -17.32
N SER A 397 5.59 27.81 -16.12
CA SER A 397 5.31 29.07 -15.43
C SER A 397 6.59 29.60 -14.74
N PRO A 398 6.78 30.93 -14.60
CA PRO A 398 7.98 31.52 -13.99
C PRO A 398 8.35 31.06 -12.58
N TYR A 399 7.40 30.48 -11.85
CA TYR A 399 7.57 30.10 -10.45
C TYR A 399 7.39 28.60 -10.19
N GLU A 400 7.19 27.81 -11.24
CA GLU A 400 6.86 26.40 -11.12
C GLU A 400 7.95 25.57 -11.79
N SER A 401 8.05 24.30 -11.40
CA SER A 401 8.98 23.34 -12.00
C SER A 401 8.20 22.24 -12.71
N ILE A 402 8.85 21.61 -13.69
CA ILE A 402 8.34 20.40 -14.30
C ILE A 402 8.76 19.23 -13.43
N HIS A 403 7.79 18.42 -13.07
CA HIS A 403 7.94 17.28 -12.18
C HIS A 403 7.95 15.98 -12.96
N LEU A 404 8.88 15.10 -12.62
CA LEU A 404 8.88 13.70 -13.02
C LEU A 404 8.40 12.85 -11.85
N GLN A 405 7.39 12.01 -12.07
CA GLN A 405 6.84 11.13 -11.04
C GLN A 405 6.59 9.73 -11.57
N ARG A 406 7.09 8.73 -10.86
CA ARG A 406 6.76 7.34 -11.16
C ARG A 406 5.28 7.06 -10.88
N VAL A 407 4.62 6.40 -11.84
CA VAL A 407 3.26 5.88 -11.68
C VAL A 407 3.31 4.42 -11.26
N ASP A 408 4.00 3.57 -12.01
CA ASP A 408 4.25 2.15 -11.70
C ASP A 408 5.57 1.68 -12.34
N ASP A 409 5.74 0.39 -12.61
CA ASP A 409 7.00 -0.19 -13.12
C ASP A 409 7.24 0.09 -14.60
N ASN A 410 6.19 0.50 -15.31
CA ASN A 410 6.23 0.72 -16.75
C ASN A 410 5.77 2.14 -17.11
N ARG A 411 5.28 2.94 -16.17
CA ARG A 411 4.69 4.25 -16.45
C ARG A 411 5.27 5.37 -15.58
N LEU A 412 5.46 6.52 -16.21
CA LEU A 412 5.94 7.77 -15.61
C LEU A 412 4.97 8.88 -15.98
N ALA A 413 4.76 9.84 -15.10
CA ALA A 413 4.08 11.09 -15.41
C ALA A 413 5.09 12.23 -15.41
N ILE A 414 5.07 13.04 -16.46
CA ILE A 414 5.71 14.37 -16.49
C ILE A 414 4.60 15.40 -16.35
N TRP A 415 4.72 16.32 -15.41
CA TRP A 415 3.66 17.29 -15.15
C TRP A 415 4.19 18.63 -14.65
N THR A 416 3.40 19.68 -14.77
CA THR A 416 3.71 21.03 -14.32
C THR A 416 2.52 21.58 -13.55
N ASN A 417 2.78 22.44 -12.57
CA ASN A 417 1.75 23.13 -11.81
C ASN A 417 1.39 24.47 -12.49
N CYS A 418 1.05 24.42 -13.78
CA CYS A 418 0.54 25.58 -14.49
C CYS A 418 -0.98 25.69 -14.31
N ARG A 419 -1.51 26.92 -14.25
CA ARG A 419 -2.94 27.20 -14.07
C ARG A 419 -3.65 27.55 -15.37
N ASP A 420 -2.89 27.96 -16.39
CA ASP A 420 -3.43 28.71 -17.54
C ASP A 420 -3.13 28.07 -18.91
N ALA A 421 -2.80 26.78 -18.97
CA ALA A 421 -2.27 26.23 -20.21
C ALA A 421 -3.34 25.72 -21.19
N LEU A 422 -3.29 26.26 -22.42
CA LEU A 422 -3.81 25.63 -23.64
C LEU A 422 -2.94 24.46 -24.12
N ILE A 423 -1.75 24.31 -23.54
CA ILE A 423 -0.71 23.31 -23.87
C ILE A 423 -0.77 22.20 -22.82
N PRO A 424 -0.44 20.95 -23.16
CA PRO A 424 -0.42 19.87 -22.18
C PRO A 424 0.48 20.17 -20.97
N ASP A 425 -0.12 20.08 -19.80
CA ASP A 425 0.52 20.25 -18.49
C ASP A 425 0.80 18.90 -17.80
N LEU A 426 0.30 17.82 -18.40
CA LEU A 426 0.44 16.46 -17.91
C LEU A 426 0.64 15.51 -19.10
N ALA A 427 1.70 14.71 -19.06
CA ALA A 427 1.96 13.65 -20.02
C ALA A 427 2.25 12.34 -19.28
N LEU A 428 1.58 11.26 -19.68
CA LEU A 428 1.88 9.92 -19.21
C LEU A 428 2.77 9.22 -20.24
N LEU A 429 3.94 8.79 -19.81
CA LEU A 429 4.88 7.99 -20.59
C LEU A 429 4.74 6.52 -20.22
N GLU A 430 4.88 5.64 -21.20
CA GLU A 430 4.88 4.19 -21.02
C GLU A 430 6.11 3.56 -21.64
N VAL A 431 6.77 2.71 -20.87
CA VAL A 431 7.84 1.82 -21.32
C VAL A 431 7.20 0.63 -22.01
N THR A 432 7.59 0.43 -23.26
CA THR A 432 7.30 -0.79 -23.99
C THR A 432 8.61 -1.53 -24.20
N ASP A 433 8.68 -2.71 -23.60
CA ASP A 433 9.80 -3.64 -23.70
C ASP A 433 9.48 -4.60 -24.85
N ASP A 434 9.76 -4.17 -26.08
CA ASP A 434 9.79 -5.11 -27.19
C ASP A 434 11.08 -5.92 -27.06
N THR A 435 11.02 -7.21 -27.37
CA THR A 435 12.10 -8.21 -27.29
C THR A 435 13.45 -7.73 -27.84
N THR A 436 13.43 -6.75 -28.74
CA THR A 436 14.64 -6.20 -29.39
C THR A 436 14.98 -4.77 -28.95
N LYS A 437 14.05 -3.99 -28.39
CA LYS A 437 14.24 -2.56 -28.16
C LYS A 437 13.40 -2.04 -27.01
N LEU A 438 14.10 -1.52 -26.00
CA LEU A 438 13.50 -0.64 -24.99
C LEU A 438 12.99 0.61 -25.69
N SER A 439 11.73 0.99 -25.48
CA SER A 439 11.22 2.27 -25.94
C SER A 439 10.32 2.93 -24.90
N LEU A 440 10.37 4.26 -24.84
CA LEU A 440 9.58 5.11 -23.95
C LEU A 440 8.71 5.99 -24.84
N LYS A 441 7.39 5.82 -24.76
CA LYS A 441 6.43 6.52 -25.63
C LYS A 441 5.45 7.32 -24.79
N ILE A 442 5.01 8.47 -25.32
CA ILE A 442 3.87 9.19 -24.75
C ILE A 442 2.63 8.35 -24.98
N LYS A 443 2.00 7.89 -23.90
CA LYS A 443 0.75 7.12 -23.94
C LYS A 443 -0.44 8.05 -24.18
N TRP A 444 -0.47 9.16 -23.44
CA TRP A 444 -1.43 10.25 -23.61
C TRP A 444 -0.90 11.52 -22.94
N SER A 445 -1.48 12.67 -23.28
CA SER A 445 -1.21 13.95 -22.64
C SER A 445 -2.50 14.77 -22.50
N HIS A 446 -2.56 15.63 -21.47
CA HIS A 446 -3.69 16.49 -21.16
C HIS A 446 -3.24 17.90 -20.79
N ALA A 447 -3.98 18.90 -21.26
CA ALA A 447 -3.96 20.26 -20.73
C ALA A 447 -4.83 20.29 -19.46
N VAL A 448 -4.23 19.95 -18.32
CA VAL A 448 -4.91 19.94 -17.02
C VAL A 448 -3.98 20.51 -15.96
N ALA A 449 -4.42 21.58 -15.29
CA ALA A 449 -3.69 22.14 -14.17
C ALA A 449 -3.58 21.09 -13.05
N ALA A 450 -2.36 20.64 -12.79
CA ALA A 450 -2.05 19.63 -11.79
C ALA A 450 -1.27 20.27 -10.65
N LEU A 451 -1.87 20.36 -9.47
CA LEU A 451 -1.20 20.76 -8.23
C LEU A 451 -0.52 19.58 -7.53
N GLU A 452 -0.98 18.36 -7.79
CA GLU A 452 -0.49 17.12 -7.20
C GLU A 452 -0.95 15.93 -8.05
N LEU A 453 -0.09 14.93 -8.24
CA LEU A 453 -0.47 13.64 -8.81
C LEU A 453 -0.41 12.51 -7.78
N ARG A 454 -1.38 11.60 -7.87
CA ARG A 454 -1.49 10.39 -7.03
C ARG A 454 -1.77 9.17 -7.91
N PRO A 455 -0.75 8.34 -8.20
CA PRO A 455 -0.95 7.05 -8.87
C PRO A 455 -1.82 6.12 -8.02
N ILE A 456 -2.79 5.47 -8.65
CA ILE A 456 -3.65 4.42 -8.07
C ILE A 456 -3.57 3.21 -9.02
N VAL A 457 -2.38 2.62 -9.04
CA VAL A 457 -1.97 1.58 -9.99
C VAL A 457 -2.91 0.38 -9.96
N SER A 458 -3.37 -0.01 -8.77
CA SER A 458 -4.29 -1.13 -8.56
C SER A 458 -5.68 -0.95 -9.17
N ARG A 459 -5.98 0.24 -9.68
CA ARG A 459 -7.20 0.54 -10.44
C ARG A 459 -6.94 0.98 -11.87
N GLY A 460 -5.67 1.08 -12.26
CA GLY A 460 -5.32 1.74 -13.51
C GLY A 460 -5.76 3.20 -13.53
N LEU A 461 -5.67 3.93 -12.40
CA LEU A 461 -6.09 5.33 -12.30
C LEU A 461 -4.94 6.25 -11.86
N LEU A 462 -5.02 7.52 -12.27
CA LEU A 462 -4.18 8.62 -11.82
C LEU A 462 -5.07 9.72 -11.25
N GLY A 463 -4.97 9.97 -9.95
CA GLY A 463 -5.59 11.14 -9.33
C GLY A 463 -4.79 12.39 -9.69
N VAL A 464 -5.46 13.39 -10.25
CA VAL A 464 -4.92 14.71 -10.56
C VAL A 464 -5.64 15.74 -9.70
N ARG A 465 -4.91 16.41 -8.79
CA ARG A 465 -5.46 17.47 -7.96
C ARG A 465 -5.46 18.76 -8.76
N HIS A 466 -6.65 19.29 -9.00
CA HIS A 466 -6.85 20.59 -9.63
C HIS A 466 -6.95 21.69 -8.56
N GLU A 467 -7.00 22.94 -9.02
CA GLU A 467 -7.37 24.09 -8.20
C GLU A 467 -8.67 23.83 -7.42
N GLN A 468 -8.80 24.49 -6.25
CA GLN A 468 -9.89 24.31 -5.28
C GLN A 468 -9.89 22.95 -4.55
N ASN A 469 -8.77 22.23 -4.57
CA ASN A 469 -8.63 20.88 -3.98
C ASN A 469 -9.55 19.82 -4.60
N ALA A 470 -10.15 20.09 -5.76
CA ALA A 470 -10.92 19.09 -6.48
C ALA A 470 -9.97 18.06 -7.11
N TRP A 471 -10.36 16.78 -7.07
CA TRP A 471 -9.62 15.72 -7.74
C TRP A 471 -10.35 15.27 -8.99
N LYS A 472 -9.60 15.14 -10.08
CA LYS A 472 -9.99 14.42 -11.29
C LYS A 472 -9.29 13.07 -11.29
N MET A 473 -9.96 12.03 -11.74
CA MET A 473 -9.40 10.70 -11.86
C MET A 473 -9.23 10.41 -13.35
N LEU A 474 -8.01 10.19 -13.80
CA LEU A 474 -7.72 9.85 -15.19
C LEU A 474 -7.42 8.36 -15.29
N SER A 475 -7.95 7.70 -16.30
CA SER A 475 -7.58 6.34 -16.67
C SER A 475 -6.11 6.32 -17.10
N LEU A 476 -5.31 5.44 -16.49
CA LEU A 476 -3.93 5.19 -16.93
C LEU A 476 -3.88 4.48 -18.29
N GLY A 477 -5.01 3.99 -18.81
CA GLY A 477 -5.12 3.35 -20.12
C GLY A 477 -5.13 4.36 -21.27
N ASP A 478 -5.98 5.38 -21.18
CA ASP A 478 -6.27 6.29 -22.30
C ASP A 478 -6.38 7.76 -21.88
N GLY A 479 -6.22 8.07 -20.59
CA GLY A 479 -6.33 9.42 -20.06
C GLY A 479 -7.77 9.88 -19.84
N SER A 480 -8.78 9.06 -20.19
CA SER A 480 -10.18 9.43 -20.03
C SER A 480 -10.52 9.73 -18.57
N GLU A 481 -11.36 10.75 -18.34
CA GLU A 481 -11.82 11.09 -17.00
C GLU A 481 -12.79 10.02 -16.50
N VAL A 482 -12.46 9.40 -15.37
CA VAL A 482 -13.29 8.40 -14.72
C VAL A 482 -14.08 9.09 -13.62
N HIS A 483 -15.36 9.37 -13.88
CA HIS A 483 -16.25 9.97 -12.91
C HIS A 483 -16.57 8.99 -11.78
N LEU A 484 -15.77 9.04 -10.73
CA LEU A 484 -16.04 8.34 -9.49
C LEU A 484 -16.50 9.35 -8.43
N SER A 485 -17.44 8.94 -7.58
CA SER A 485 -17.89 9.77 -6.46
C SER A 485 -16.67 10.18 -5.64
N GLN A 486 -16.44 11.50 -5.53
CA GLN A 486 -15.30 12.12 -4.87
C GLN A 486 -15.31 11.78 -3.38
N LEU A 487 -14.74 10.63 -3.01
CA LEU A 487 -14.51 10.29 -1.62
C LEU A 487 -13.08 10.65 -1.27
N ASP A 488 -12.88 11.71 -0.50
CA ASP A 488 -11.57 12.18 -0.02
C ASP A 488 -10.75 11.11 0.75
N CYS A 489 -11.30 9.92 1.01
CA CYS A 489 -10.63 8.87 1.75
C CYS A 489 -9.43 8.25 1.01
N TRP A 490 -9.49 8.12 -0.31
CA TRP A 490 -8.37 7.57 -1.07
C TRP A 490 -7.17 8.52 -1.04
N ARG A 491 -7.40 9.84 -1.02
CA ARG A 491 -6.35 10.86 -0.86
C ARG A 491 -5.48 10.59 0.36
N SER A 492 -6.12 10.17 1.46
CA SER A 492 -5.46 9.95 2.74
C SER A 492 -4.91 8.54 2.91
N SER A 493 -5.13 7.63 1.98
CA SER A 493 -4.70 6.23 2.14
C SER A 493 -3.90 5.70 0.96
N GLY A 494 -3.95 6.34 -0.21
CA GLY A 494 -3.45 5.77 -1.46
C GLY A 494 -4.22 4.52 -1.91
N LEU A 495 -5.24 4.11 -1.15
CA LEU A 495 -6.03 2.91 -1.37
C LEU A 495 -7.38 3.29 -1.96
N TYR A 496 -7.68 2.73 -3.12
CA TYR A 496 -8.96 2.91 -3.78
C TYR A 496 -9.81 1.64 -3.66
N PRO A 497 -11.03 1.70 -3.08
CA PRO A 497 -11.90 0.54 -2.91
C PRO A 497 -12.15 -0.23 -4.23
N LEU A 498 -12.40 -1.54 -4.12
CA LEU A 498 -12.78 -2.40 -5.25
C LEU A 498 -14.09 -1.93 -5.88
N GLU A 499 -14.28 -2.09 -7.18
CA GLU A 499 -15.53 -1.75 -7.89
C GLU A 499 -16.76 -2.41 -7.23
N SER A 500 -16.60 -3.67 -6.80
CA SER A 500 -17.63 -4.38 -6.03
C SER A 500 -17.98 -3.73 -4.69
N GLN A 501 -17.04 -2.98 -4.09
CA GLN A 501 -17.28 -2.21 -2.86
C GLN A 501 -18.01 -0.90 -3.17
N TRP A 502 -17.88 -0.35 -4.38
CA TRP A 502 -18.61 0.84 -4.81
C TRP A 502 -20.09 0.57 -5.06
N LEU A 503 -20.45 -0.62 -5.54
CA LEU A 503 -21.85 -0.99 -5.78
C LEU A 503 -22.76 -0.85 -4.55
N GLY A 504 -22.19 -0.89 -3.33
CA GLY A 504 -22.91 -0.70 -2.07
C GLY A 504 -22.77 0.69 -1.44
N VAL A 505 -21.89 1.55 -1.98
CA VAL A 505 -21.66 2.91 -1.44
C VAL A 505 -22.62 3.85 -2.15
N LEU A 506 -23.52 4.50 -1.38
CA LEU A 506 -24.43 5.51 -1.95
C LEU A 506 -23.60 6.55 -2.70
N LYS A 507 -24.10 7.03 -3.85
CA LYS A 507 -23.43 7.99 -4.74
C LYS A 507 -22.87 9.24 -4.02
N ASN A 508 -23.39 9.55 -2.82
CA ASN A 508 -23.02 10.69 -1.99
C ASN A 508 -22.51 10.30 -0.58
N ALA A 509 -22.21 9.03 -0.31
CA ALA A 509 -21.76 8.60 1.01
C ALA A 509 -20.30 9.02 1.24
N THR A 510 -20.07 10.00 2.09
CA THR A 510 -18.73 10.45 2.48
C THR A 510 -18.05 9.44 3.40
N TRP A 511 -16.96 8.84 2.92
CA TRP A 511 -16.08 8.04 3.78
C TRP A 511 -15.36 8.97 4.76
N ARG A 512 -15.38 8.65 6.06
CA ARG A 512 -14.77 9.50 7.09
C ARG A 512 -13.25 9.51 6.93
N ASN A 513 -12.68 10.69 6.70
CA ASN A 513 -11.23 10.90 6.72
C ASN A 513 -10.67 10.42 8.07
N PRO A 514 -9.69 9.51 8.12
CA PRO A 514 -9.06 9.08 9.37
C PRO A 514 -8.55 10.26 10.20
N LYS A 515 -8.03 11.33 9.58
CA LYS A 515 -7.61 12.56 10.29
C LYS A 515 -8.75 13.22 11.06
N ALA A 516 -9.98 13.12 10.57
CA ALA A 516 -11.17 13.68 11.22
C ALA A 516 -11.67 12.79 12.37
N SER A 517 -11.08 11.60 12.58
CA SER A 517 -11.39 10.77 13.73
C SER A 517 -10.87 11.43 14.99
N ALA A 518 -11.77 11.90 15.85
CA ALA A 518 -11.43 12.44 17.17
C ALA A 518 -10.60 11.45 18.01
N ALA A 519 -10.69 10.14 17.74
CA ALA A 519 -9.91 9.10 18.41
C ALA A 519 -8.40 9.17 18.11
N LEU A 520 -8.00 9.74 16.97
CA LEU A 520 -6.58 9.88 16.63
C LEU A 520 -5.98 11.17 17.16
N GLY A 521 -6.82 12.15 17.54
CA GLY A 521 -6.39 13.44 18.09
C GLY A 521 -5.45 14.21 17.18
N MET A 522 -5.54 14.02 15.86
CA MET A 522 -4.64 14.64 14.89
C MET A 522 -5.13 16.04 14.49
N HIS A 523 -4.19 16.97 14.38
CA HIS A 523 -4.47 18.31 13.85
C HIS A 523 -4.60 18.28 12.32
N ASN A 524 -5.36 19.21 11.73
CA ASN A 524 -5.54 19.25 10.27
C ASN A 524 -4.21 19.40 9.49
N TRP A 525 -3.21 19.98 10.16
CA TRP A 525 -1.90 20.31 9.61
C TRP A 525 -0.84 19.24 9.88
N THR A 526 -1.23 18.14 10.52
CA THR A 526 -0.36 17.00 10.75
C THR A 526 0.18 16.50 9.41
N SER A 527 1.51 16.47 9.29
CA SER A 527 2.22 15.99 8.10
C SER A 527 1.87 14.53 7.85
N GLN A 528 1.67 14.14 6.60
CA GLN A 528 1.26 12.79 6.24
C GLN A 528 2.12 12.24 5.10
N THR A 529 2.47 10.98 5.21
CA THR A 529 3.00 10.13 4.12
C THR A 529 2.15 8.88 4.06
N SER A 530 1.89 8.36 2.87
CA SER A 530 1.11 7.13 2.69
C SER A 530 1.88 6.17 1.80
N THR A 531 1.87 4.91 2.18
CA THR A 531 2.25 3.75 1.36
C THR A 531 0.95 3.08 0.90
N PRO A 532 0.99 2.12 -0.05
CA PRO A 532 -0.19 1.34 -0.40
C PRO A 532 -0.85 0.62 0.78
N THR A 533 -0.15 0.47 1.91
CA THR A 533 -0.59 -0.38 3.03
C THR A 533 -0.67 0.34 4.37
N ALA A 534 -0.20 1.58 4.48
CA ALA A 534 -0.21 2.36 5.73
C ALA A 534 -0.04 3.86 5.48
N SER A 535 -0.61 4.69 6.36
CA SER A 535 -0.39 6.14 6.38
C SER A 535 0.35 6.58 7.64
N LEU A 536 1.55 7.14 7.51
CA LEU A 536 2.30 7.76 8.60
C LEU A 536 1.93 9.23 8.73
N TYR A 537 1.46 9.62 9.90
CA TYR A 537 1.19 11.00 10.29
C TYR A 537 2.26 11.48 11.28
N ASN A 538 2.66 12.75 11.21
CA ASN A 538 3.60 13.38 12.15
C ASN A 538 2.98 14.67 12.70
N ASP A 539 2.62 14.65 13.98
CA ASP A 539 2.03 15.76 14.70
C ASP A 539 2.99 16.26 15.78
N SER A 540 3.70 17.35 15.51
CA SER A 540 4.67 17.92 16.45
C SER A 540 5.70 16.90 16.99
N GLY A 541 6.19 16.00 16.14
CA GLY A 541 7.15 14.95 16.51
C GLY A 541 6.51 13.66 17.04
N LYS A 542 5.18 13.64 17.24
CA LYS A 542 4.43 12.42 17.50
C LYS A 542 4.07 11.74 16.19
N PHE A 543 4.63 10.56 15.96
CA PHE A 543 4.37 9.76 14.78
C PHE A 543 3.19 8.81 15.00
N THR A 544 2.23 8.83 14.08
CA THR A 544 1.01 8.03 14.09
C THR A 544 0.93 7.32 12.73
N ILE A 545 1.41 6.09 12.63
CA ILE A 545 1.12 5.17 11.53
C ILE A 545 -0.31 4.58 11.63
N VAL A 546 -1.21 4.99 10.75
CA VAL A 546 -2.43 4.25 10.45
C VAL A 546 -2.08 3.14 9.47
N ASP A 547 -1.67 2.00 10.03
CA ASP A 547 -1.36 0.81 9.25
C ASP A 547 -2.66 0.13 8.79
N TYR A 548 -2.88 0.10 7.48
CA TYR A 548 -3.98 -0.63 6.90
C TYR A 548 -3.68 -2.14 6.95
N THR A 549 -2.43 -2.59 6.79
CA THR A 549 -2.01 -4.01 6.82
C THR A 549 -1.85 -4.69 8.19
N ALA A 550 -1.50 -3.99 9.27
CA ALA A 550 -1.03 -4.64 10.50
C ALA A 550 -2.05 -5.54 11.21
N HIS A 551 -1.52 -6.68 11.66
CA HIS A 551 -2.17 -7.53 12.62
C HIS A 551 -2.04 -6.96 14.04
N ALA A 552 -3.15 -6.49 14.62
CA ALA A 552 -3.26 -6.47 16.09
C ALA A 552 -3.07 -7.90 16.61
N SER A 553 -1.86 -8.22 17.07
CA SER A 553 -1.64 -9.34 17.99
C SER A 553 -2.27 -8.97 19.33
N PRO A 554 -2.91 -9.92 20.04
CA PRO A 554 -3.33 -9.67 21.41
C PRO A 554 -2.08 -9.35 22.22
N ILE A 555 -2.02 -8.12 22.76
CA ILE A 555 -0.95 -7.67 23.65
C ILE A 555 -0.88 -8.67 24.81
N LYS A 556 0.14 -9.54 24.82
CA LYS A 556 0.51 -10.28 26.03
C LYS A 556 1.07 -9.24 26.99
N ARG A 557 0.34 -8.97 28.08
CA ARG A 557 0.86 -8.13 29.17
C ARG A 557 2.19 -8.72 29.66
N PRO A 558 3.18 -7.88 30.03
CA PRO A 558 4.38 -8.38 30.71
C PRO A 558 3.98 -9.18 31.94
N PRO A 559 4.56 -10.37 32.18
CA PRO A 559 4.34 -11.09 33.43
C PRO A 559 4.87 -10.23 34.58
N GLY A 560 3.97 -9.72 35.43
CA GLY A 560 4.36 -8.98 36.65
C GLY A 560 3.56 -7.72 36.99
N VAL A 561 2.68 -7.22 36.11
CA VAL A 561 1.82 -6.07 36.47
C VAL A 561 0.64 -6.57 37.30
N LYS A 562 0.67 -6.30 38.62
CA LYS A 562 -0.46 -6.60 39.52
C LYS A 562 -1.66 -5.73 39.17
N ASP A 563 -2.80 -6.36 38.93
CA ASP A 563 -4.07 -5.67 38.66
C ASP A 563 -4.51 -4.89 39.90
N TYR A 564 -4.63 -3.56 39.77
CA TYR A 564 -5.47 -2.78 40.69
C TYR A 564 -6.93 -2.87 40.22
N PRO A 565 -7.90 -3.00 41.13
CA PRO A 565 -9.29 -3.17 40.77
C PRO A 565 -9.86 -1.86 40.21
N ILE A 566 -9.96 -1.78 38.89
CA ILE A 566 -10.84 -0.82 38.22
C ILE A 566 -12.20 -1.48 38.05
N ALA A 567 -13.23 -0.87 38.62
CA ALA A 567 -14.61 -1.34 38.56
C ALA A 567 -15.08 -1.57 37.11
N SER A 568 -15.29 -2.82 36.72
CA SER A 568 -15.74 -3.23 35.38
C SER A 568 -17.17 -3.79 35.41
N SER A 569 -18.16 -2.98 35.02
CA SER A 569 -19.54 -3.44 34.79
C SER A 569 -19.86 -3.68 33.29
N LYS A 570 -19.06 -3.14 32.36
CA LYS A 570 -19.36 -3.19 30.91
C LYS A 570 -18.67 -4.30 30.11
N HIS A 571 -17.66 -4.98 30.66
CA HIS A 571 -16.90 -5.99 29.91
C HIS A 571 -17.59 -7.37 29.81
N CYS A 572 -18.43 -7.72 30.79
CA CYS A 572 -19.10 -9.02 30.88
C CYS A 572 -20.19 -9.25 29.81
N THR A 573 -20.82 -8.19 29.31
CA THR A 573 -21.91 -8.30 28.32
C THR A 573 -21.42 -8.52 26.89
N ALA A 574 -20.24 -8.01 26.52
CA ALA A 574 -19.65 -8.24 25.20
C ALA A 574 -19.19 -9.69 25.01
N GLU A 575 -18.61 -10.29 26.05
CA GLU A 575 -18.09 -11.66 26.02
C GLU A 575 -19.21 -12.70 25.98
N LYS A 576 -20.29 -12.50 26.75
CA LYS A 576 -21.50 -13.33 26.66
C LYS A 576 -22.16 -13.26 25.28
N LYS A 577 -22.20 -12.08 24.65
CA LYS A 577 -22.71 -11.92 23.27
C LYS A 577 -21.83 -12.65 22.25
N ARG A 578 -20.51 -12.64 22.42
CA ARG A 578 -19.57 -13.36 21.55
C ARG A 578 -19.73 -14.87 21.66
N LYS A 579 -19.88 -15.41 22.88
CA LYS A 579 -20.13 -16.85 23.12
C LYS A 579 -21.44 -17.30 22.45
N LYS A 580 -22.55 -16.59 22.68
CA LYS A 580 -23.86 -16.90 22.09
C LYS A 580 -23.85 -16.91 20.55
N ARG A 581 -23.08 -16.01 19.91
CA ARG A 581 -22.93 -15.99 18.44
C ARG A 581 -22.15 -17.21 17.93
N LYS A 582 -21.11 -17.62 18.64
CA LYS A 582 -20.31 -18.82 18.31
C LYS A 582 -21.17 -20.09 18.38
N ASP A 583 -21.94 -20.25 19.45
CA ASP A 583 -22.79 -21.43 19.66
C ASP A 583 -23.90 -21.52 18.60
N LYS A 584 -24.53 -20.37 18.26
CA LYS A 584 -25.53 -20.32 17.18
C LYS A 584 -24.96 -20.75 15.82
N TYR A 585 -23.73 -20.32 15.51
CA TYR A 585 -23.08 -20.66 14.25
C TYR A 585 -22.70 -22.15 14.19
N LEU A 586 -22.14 -22.69 15.28
CA LEU A 586 -21.79 -24.11 15.38
C LEU A 586 -23.01 -25.01 15.18
N ASN A 587 -24.14 -24.66 15.80
CA ASN A 587 -25.38 -25.44 15.66
C ASN A 587 -25.98 -25.37 14.26
N ALA A 588 -25.85 -24.25 13.55
CA ALA A 588 -26.29 -24.14 12.16
C ALA A 588 -25.41 -24.99 11.22
N MET A 589 -24.10 -25.00 11.45
CA MET A 589 -23.15 -25.82 10.70
C MET A 589 -23.41 -27.32 10.93
N LEU A 590 -23.65 -27.73 12.19
CA LEU A 590 -23.98 -29.12 12.52
C LEU A 590 -25.25 -29.61 11.82
N ARG A 591 -26.31 -28.79 11.78
CA ARG A 591 -27.53 -29.13 11.03
C ARG A 591 -27.27 -29.27 9.54
N LYS A 592 -26.52 -28.35 8.94
CA LYS A 592 -26.17 -28.44 7.52
C LYS A 592 -25.35 -29.70 7.21
N MET A 593 -24.45 -30.11 8.12
CA MET A 593 -23.73 -31.39 7.98
C MET A 593 -24.68 -32.59 8.11
N GLN A 594 -25.66 -32.55 9.02
CA GLN A 594 -26.70 -33.58 9.13
C GLN A 594 -27.56 -33.66 7.86
N ASP A 595 -27.98 -32.52 7.30
CA ASP A 595 -28.78 -32.46 6.07
C ASP A 595 -28.00 -33.01 4.87
N LEU A 596 -26.71 -32.69 4.75
CA LEU A 596 -25.84 -33.24 3.69
C LEU A 596 -25.65 -34.75 3.84
N LEU A 597 -25.53 -35.25 5.07
CA LEU A 597 -25.42 -36.68 5.33
C LEU A 597 -26.73 -37.41 4.99
N HIS A 598 -27.88 -36.85 5.36
CA HIS A 598 -29.19 -37.41 4.99
C HIS A 598 -29.46 -37.37 3.48
N SER A 599 -29.00 -36.32 2.78
CA SER A 599 -29.01 -36.27 1.32
C SER A 599 -28.16 -37.39 0.71
N PHE A 600 -27.02 -37.70 1.32
CA PHE A 600 -26.14 -38.77 0.87
C PHE A 600 -26.75 -40.16 1.08
N ASP A 601 -27.42 -40.40 2.21
CA ASP A 601 -28.16 -41.64 2.45
C ASP A 601 -29.33 -41.79 1.45
N SER A 602 -30.07 -40.71 1.21
CA SER A 602 -31.18 -40.70 0.23
C SER A 602 -30.71 -40.92 -1.21
N ALA A 603 -29.52 -40.44 -1.57
CA ALA A 603 -28.90 -40.63 -2.89
C ALA A 603 -28.22 -42.00 -3.06
N LYS A 604 -28.10 -42.77 -1.98
CA LYS A 604 -27.53 -44.13 -1.97
C LYS A 604 -28.62 -45.20 -2.02
N ASP A 605 -29.82 -44.86 -1.54
CA ASP A 605 -31.04 -45.67 -1.66
C ASP A 605 -31.72 -45.54 -3.03
N ALA A 606 -31.40 -44.48 -3.79
CA ALA A 606 -31.77 -44.27 -5.20
C ALA A 606 -30.66 -44.76 -6.15
#